data_AF-A0A8J3BSI8-F1
#
_entry.id   AF-A0A8J3BSI8-F1
#
_cell.length_a   1.000
_cell.length_b   1.000
_cell.length_c   1.000
_cell.angle_alpha   90.00
_cell.angle_beta   90.00
_cell.angle_gamma   90.00
#
_symmetry.space_group_name_H-M   'P 1'
#
loop_
_entity.id
_entity.type
_entity.pdbx_description
1 polymer ?
#
loop_
_entity_poly.entity_id
_entity_poly.type
_entity_poly.pdbx_seq_one_letter_code
_entity_poly.pdbx_strand_id
1 'polypeptide(L)'
;MKIKILLVDDHQILRDGIRNVIERSTTMEVIAEAKDGREAIKLCNQLKPNIVIMDIAMEGLNGVEATKRIVQENPETKVIALSMHSSKRFVLGMLKAGAYGYLLKDCDSDELIKAIKTVSINKKYIAQNISDVILSEFISGQHEEMILTPREKEILQLIAEGKSSKVIGEILFLSSKTIDVHRKNIMDKLELYSLPELTKYALKTGLISLDE
;
A
#
# COMPACT_ATOMS: atom_id res chain seq x y z
N MET A 1 -4.74 -15.90 -23.23
CA MET A 1 -4.75 -14.49 -22.79
C MET A 1 -3.66 -14.34 -21.73
N LYS A 2 -2.82 -13.30 -21.79
CA LYS A 2 -1.78 -13.08 -20.77
C LYS A 2 -2.39 -12.42 -19.53
N ILE A 3 -1.83 -12.70 -18.36
CA ILE A 3 -2.15 -12.00 -17.11
C ILE A 3 -1.50 -10.62 -17.19
N LYS A 4 -2.32 -9.57 -17.21
CA LYS A 4 -1.88 -8.19 -17.28
C LYS A 4 -1.53 -7.66 -15.90
N ILE A 5 -0.29 -7.20 -15.74
CA ILE A 5 0.25 -6.81 -14.44
C ILE A 5 0.62 -5.33 -14.47
N LEU A 6 0.22 -4.59 -13.44
CA LEU A 6 0.75 -3.28 -13.09
C LEU A 6 1.77 -3.45 -11.97
N LEU A 7 2.98 -2.92 -12.15
CA LEU A 7 4.04 -2.96 -11.15
C LEU A 7 4.19 -1.59 -10.48
N VAL A 8 4.11 -1.55 -9.15
CA VAL A 8 4.11 -0.32 -8.36
C VAL A 8 5.16 -0.43 -7.27
N ASP A 9 6.17 0.42 -7.36
CA ASP A 9 7.28 0.53 -6.42
C ASP A 9 7.95 1.87 -6.70
N ASP A 10 8.50 2.59 -5.73
CA ASP A 10 9.21 3.84 -5.97
C ASP A 10 10.67 3.61 -6.48
N HIS A 11 11.22 2.41 -6.32
CA HIS A 11 12.57 2.06 -6.72
C HIS A 11 12.65 1.50 -8.16
N GLN A 12 13.23 2.25 -9.10
CA GLN A 12 13.36 1.84 -10.51
C GLN A 12 14.09 0.49 -10.69
N ILE A 13 15.22 0.29 -10.01
CA ILE A 13 16.03 -0.93 -10.14
C ILE A 13 15.22 -2.17 -9.75
N LEU A 14 14.40 -2.05 -8.70
CA LEU A 14 13.55 -3.14 -8.24
C LEU A 14 12.43 -3.42 -9.26
N ARG A 15 11.83 -2.38 -9.85
CA ARG A 15 10.85 -2.54 -10.93
C ARG A 15 11.44 -3.28 -12.13
N ASP A 16 12.64 -2.90 -12.56
CA ASP A 16 13.34 -3.55 -13.67
C ASP A 16 13.61 -5.04 -13.36
N GLY A 17 14.05 -5.34 -12.14
CA GLY A 17 14.28 -6.72 -11.68
C GLY A 17 13.01 -7.56 -11.70
N ILE A 18 11.93 -7.06 -11.10
CA ILE A 18 10.64 -7.75 -11.04
C ILE A 18 10.03 -7.93 -12.42
N ARG A 19 10.06 -6.91 -13.27
CA ARG A 19 9.61 -7.00 -14.67
C ARG A 19 10.32 -8.12 -15.40
N ASN A 20 11.65 -8.16 -15.30
CA ASN A 20 12.45 -9.21 -15.95
C ASN A 20 12.07 -10.62 -15.45
N VAL A 21 11.74 -10.78 -14.17
CA VAL A 21 11.26 -12.06 -13.62
C VAL A 21 9.89 -12.43 -14.20
N ILE A 22 8.96 -11.48 -14.23
CA ILE A 22 7.59 -11.69 -14.71
C ILE A 22 7.56 -12.01 -16.21
N GLU A 23 8.29 -11.24 -17.02
CA GLU A 23 8.26 -11.33 -18.49
C GLU A 23 9.00 -12.55 -19.05
N ARG A 24 9.77 -13.27 -18.23
CA ARG A 24 10.26 -14.63 -18.58
C ARG A 24 9.12 -15.61 -18.82
N SER A 25 7.95 -15.38 -18.21
CA SER A 25 6.76 -16.18 -18.43
C SER A 25 6.01 -15.74 -19.69
N THR A 26 5.72 -16.67 -20.60
CA THR A 26 4.92 -16.39 -21.81
C THR A 26 3.44 -16.12 -21.51
N THR A 27 2.99 -16.38 -20.27
CA THR A 27 1.59 -16.22 -19.84
C THR A 27 1.32 -14.92 -19.08
N MET A 28 2.32 -14.07 -18.86
CA MET A 28 2.24 -12.84 -18.08
C MET A 28 2.85 -11.68 -18.86
N GLU A 29 2.41 -10.45 -18.57
CA GLU A 29 3.01 -9.24 -19.13
C GLU A 29 2.85 -8.07 -18.17
N VAL A 30 3.91 -7.26 -18.03
CA VAL A 30 3.85 -5.99 -17.30
C VAL A 30 3.36 -4.93 -18.27
N ILE A 31 2.10 -4.52 -18.12
CA ILE A 31 1.46 -3.58 -19.05
C ILE A 31 1.75 -2.11 -18.74
N ALA A 32 2.16 -1.82 -17.50
CA ALA A 32 2.57 -0.50 -17.05
C ALA A 32 3.34 -0.58 -15.73
N GLU A 33 4.00 0.53 -15.38
CA GLU A 33 4.65 0.75 -14.09
C GLU A 33 4.12 2.04 -13.47
N ALA A 34 4.13 2.10 -12.14
CA ALA A 34 3.89 3.30 -11.36
C ALA A 34 4.98 3.46 -10.29
N LYS A 35 5.29 4.71 -9.95
CA LYS A 35 6.25 5.03 -8.88
C LYS A 35 5.60 5.34 -7.52
N ASP A 36 4.29 5.52 -7.49
CA ASP A 36 3.56 5.85 -6.27
C ASP A 36 2.10 5.35 -6.33
N GLY A 37 1.42 5.38 -5.18
CA GLY A 37 0.04 4.89 -5.08
C GLY A 37 -0.98 5.68 -5.90
N ARG A 38 -0.72 6.95 -6.25
CA ARG A 38 -1.66 7.78 -7.02
C ARG A 38 -1.59 7.46 -8.49
N GLU A 39 -0.37 7.34 -9.01
CA GLU A 39 -0.13 6.86 -10.37
C GLU A 39 -0.71 5.45 -10.53
N ALA A 40 -0.55 4.59 -9.52
CA ALA A 40 -1.15 3.25 -9.53
C ALA A 40 -2.68 3.28 -9.66
N ILE A 41 -3.39 4.11 -8.86
CA ILE A 41 -4.86 4.25 -8.97
C ILE A 41 -5.24 4.74 -10.37
N LYS A 42 -4.55 5.77 -10.88
CA LYS A 42 -4.81 6.34 -12.21
C LYS A 42 -4.65 5.28 -13.30
N LEU A 43 -3.56 4.52 -13.27
CA LEU A 43 -3.28 3.47 -14.25
C LEU A 43 -4.23 2.28 -14.13
N CYS A 44 -4.64 1.90 -12.91
CA CYS A 44 -5.68 0.90 -12.71
C CYS A 44 -7.00 1.31 -13.39
N ASN A 45 -7.40 2.57 -13.23
CA ASN A 45 -8.63 3.09 -13.83
C ASN A 45 -8.56 3.14 -15.37
N GLN A 46 -7.37 3.36 -15.94
CA GLN A 46 -7.16 3.45 -17.39
C GLN A 46 -6.97 2.08 -18.06
N LEU A 47 -6.18 1.22 -17.44
CA LEU A 47 -5.65 -0.01 -18.06
C LEU A 47 -6.33 -1.28 -17.58
N LYS A 48 -7.05 -1.22 -16.45
CA LYS A 48 -7.77 -2.34 -15.83
C LYS A 48 -6.90 -3.62 -15.75
N PRO A 49 -5.73 -3.56 -15.07
CA PRO A 49 -4.86 -4.72 -14.92
C PRO A 49 -5.56 -5.85 -14.17
N ASN A 50 -5.17 -7.09 -14.44
CA ASN A 50 -5.67 -8.24 -13.68
C ASN A 50 -5.06 -8.26 -12.28
N ILE A 51 -3.75 -7.98 -12.20
CA ILE A 51 -3.01 -7.99 -10.95
C ILE A 51 -2.19 -6.71 -10.82
N VAL A 52 -2.12 -6.18 -9.60
CA VAL A 52 -1.18 -5.13 -9.20
C VAL A 52 -0.18 -5.75 -8.23
N ILE A 53 1.11 -5.63 -8.54
CA ILE A 53 2.18 -5.85 -7.57
C ILE A 53 2.45 -4.49 -6.92
N MET A 54 2.13 -4.39 -5.64
CA MET A 54 2.07 -3.12 -4.90
C MET A 54 3.09 -3.10 -3.79
N ASP A 55 4.06 -2.20 -3.87
CA ASP A 55 4.87 -1.84 -2.71
C ASP A 55 4.02 -1.17 -1.64
N ILE A 56 4.40 -1.38 -0.38
CA ILE A 56 3.70 -0.81 0.77
C ILE A 56 4.28 0.55 1.13
N ALA A 57 5.60 0.66 1.19
CA ALA A 57 6.31 1.83 1.67
C ALA A 57 6.74 2.68 0.47
N MET A 58 5.94 3.69 0.15
CA MET A 58 6.23 4.65 -0.93
C MET A 58 5.93 6.06 -0.43
N GLU A 59 6.72 7.04 -0.87
CA GLU A 59 6.42 8.45 -0.63
C GLU A 59 5.03 8.83 -1.16
N GLY A 60 4.35 9.72 -0.44
CA GLY A 60 3.05 10.25 -0.87
C GLY A 60 1.87 9.36 -0.47
N LEU A 61 1.21 8.71 -1.44
CA LEU A 61 0.11 7.78 -1.14
C LEU A 61 0.65 6.36 -0.99
N ASN A 62 0.73 5.87 0.25
CA ASN A 62 1.22 4.53 0.53
C ASN A 62 0.40 3.41 -0.12
N GLY A 63 1.00 2.22 -0.19
CA GLY A 63 0.40 1.05 -0.83
C GLY A 63 -0.88 0.54 -0.16
N VAL A 64 -1.05 0.74 1.16
CA VAL A 64 -2.24 0.31 1.89
C VAL A 64 -3.46 1.12 1.45
N GLU A 65 -3.34 2.45 1.45
CA GLU A 65 -4.43 3.34 1.05
C GLU A 65 -4.68 3.27 -0.47
N ALA A 66 -3.62 3.10 -1.28
CA ALA A 66 -3.75 2.86 -2.71
C ALA A 66 -4.52 1.56 -3.00
N THR A 67 -4.18 0.46 -2.33
CA THR A 67 -4.87 -0.83 -2.43
C THR A 67 -6.35 -0.68 -2.08
N LYS A 68 -6.67 -0.01 -0.97
CA LYS A 68 -8.05 0.19 -0.55
C LYS A 68 -8.89 0.89 -1.62
N ARG A 69 -8.34 1.95 -2.25
CA ARG A 69 -9.02 2.67 -3.34
C ARG A 69 -9.12 1.83 -4.61
N ILE A 70 -8.05 1.15 -5.00
CA ILE A 70 -8.05 0.27 -6.19
C ILE A 70 -9.11 -0.82 -6.06
N VAL A 71 -9.20 -1.50 -4.90
CA VAL A 71 -10.17 -2.57 -4.69
C VAL A 71 -11.61 -2.04 -4.68
N GLN A 72 -11.84 -0.83 -4.17
CA GLN A 72 -13.16 -0.18 -4.19
C GLN A 72 -13.59 0.25 -5.59
N GLU A 73 -12.67 0.82 -6.38
CA GLU A 73 -12.97 1.36 -7.72
C GLU A 73 -12.86 0.30 -8.84
N ASN A 74 -12.08 -0.76 -8.61
CA ASN A 74 -11.73 -1.81 -9.56
C ASN A 74 -11.75 -3.20 -8.90
N PRO A 75 -12.92 -3.74 -8.51
CA PRO A 75 -13.03 -4.98 -7.73
C PRO A 75 -12.48 -6.25 -8.42
N GLU A 76 -12.38 -6.22 -9.76
CA GLU A 76 -11.78 -7.29 -10.56
C GLU A 76 -10.25 -7.28 -10.50
N THR A 77 -9.64 -6.13 -10.24
CA THR A 77 -8.18 -5.99 -10.11
C THR A 77 -7.74 -6.54 -8.75
N LYS A 78 -6.85 -7.52 -8.76
CA LYS A 78 -6.32 -8.14 -7.54
C LYS A 78 -4.99 -7.52 -7.15
N VAL A 79 -4.80 -7.23 -5.88
CA VAL A 79 -3.55 -6.64 -5.38
C VAL A 79 -2.74 -7.67 -4.62
N ILE A 80 -1.45 -7.77 -4.94
CA ILE A 80 -0.44 -8.51 -4.19
C ILE A 80 0.52 -7.49 -3.59
N ALA A 81 0.58 -7.44 -2.27
CA ALA A 81 1.57 -6.63 -1.56
C ALA A 81 2.96 -7.24 -1.73
N LEU A 82 3.97 -6.41 -1.96
CA LEU A 82 5.38 -6.80 -1.98
C LEU A 82 6.15 -5.85 -1.06
N SER A 83 6.61 -6.31 0.10
CA SER A 83 7.11 -5.42 1.16
C SER A 83 8.42 -5.90 1.78
N MET A 84 9.29 -5.00 2.23
CA MET A 84 10.43 -5.39 3.08
C MET A 84 9.99 -5.77 4.50
N HIS A 85 8.76 -5.42 4.90
CA HIS A 85 8.29 -5.58 6.27
C HIS A 85 7.40 -6.82 6.43
N SER A 86 7.72 -7.64 7.43
CA SER A 86 6.89 -8.75 7.90
C SER A 86 6.06 -8.39 9.14
N SER A 87 6.12 -7.13 9.60
CA SER A 87 5.48 -6.72 10.84
C SER A 87 3.95 -6.84 10.76
N LYS A 88 3.35 -7.24 11.88
CA LYS A 88 1.90 -7.47 12.01
C LYS A 88 1.04 -6.36 11.44
N ARG A 89 1.48 -5.12 11.62
CA ARG A 89 0.69 -3.96 11.25
C ARG A 89 0.59 -3.75 9.75
N PHE A 90 1.67 -3.94 9.00
CA PHE A 90 1.66 -3.81 7.54
C PHE A 90 0.87 -4.95 6.90
N VAL A 91 1.10 -6.18 7.37
CA VAL A 91 0.39 -7.37 6.92
C VAL A 91 -1.12 -7.21 7.09
N LEU A 92 -1.57 -6.91 8.31
CA LEU A 92 -3.00 -6.71 8.59
C LEU A 92 -3.56 -5.49 7.86
N GLY A 93 -2.79 -4.41 7.75
CA GLY A 93 -3.20 -3.22 7.00
C GLY A 93 -3.54 -3.54 5.54
N MET A 94 -2.64 -4.24 4.84
CA MET A 94 -2.87 -4.65 3.45
C MET A 94 -4.04 -5.62 3.29
N LEU A 95 -4.14 -6.61 4.18
CA LEU A 95 -5.24 -7.58 4.14
C LEU A 95 -6.60 -6.91 4.40
N LYS A 96 -6.68 -6.00 5.40
CA LYS A 96 -7.87 -5.19 5.67
C LYS A 96 -8.20 -4.23 4.53
N ALA A 97 -7.19 -3.75 3.80
CA ALA A 97 -7.37 -2.95 2.59
C ALA A 97 -7.90 -3.75 1.38
N GLY A 98 -7.91 -5.08 1.46
CA GLY A 98 -8.46 -5.96 0.42
C GLY A 98 -7.41 -6.62 -0.47
N ALA A 99 -6.13 -6.61 -0.08
CA ALA A 99 -5.10 -7.35 -0.80
C ALA A 99 -5.42 -8.85 -0.86
N TYR A 100 -5.20 -9.45 -2.04
CA TYR A 100 -5.34 -10.88 -2.28
C TYR A 100 -4.06 -11.65 -2.00
N GLY A 101 -2.92 -10.98 -1.97
CA GLY A 101 -1.71 -11.61 -1.48
C GLY A 101 -0.74 -10.67 -0.78
N TYR A 102 0.21 -11.29 -0.09
CA TYR A 102 1.30 -10.59 0.57
C TYR A 102 2.57 -11.43 0.46
N LEU A 103 3.60 -10.81 -0.10
CA LEU A 103 4.95 -11.33 -0.24
C LEU A 103 5.95 -10.38 0.41
N LEU A 104 7.09 -10.94 0.81
CA LEU A 104 8.25 -10.13 1.15
C LEU A 104 9.09 -9.83 -0.10
N LYS A 105 9.74 -8.67 -0.13
CA LYS A 105 10.64 -8.24 -1.22
C LYS A 105 11.87 -9.14 -1.37
N ASP A 106 12.21 -9.93 -0.36
CA ASP A 106 13.29 -10.93 -0.38
C ASP A 106 12.84 -12.32 -0.91
N CYS A 107 11.59 -12.46 -1.36
CA CYS A 107 11.11 -13.73 -1.91
C CYS A 107 11.83 -14.09 -3.22
N ASP A 108 11.98 -15.40 -3.44
CA ASP A 108 12.56 -15.90 -4.68
C ASP A 108 11.62 -15.68 -5.86
N SER A 109 12.19 -15.62 -7.07
CA SER A 109 11.45 -15.45 -8.32
C SER A 109 10.31 -16.46 -8.49
N ASP A 110 10.53 -17.71 -8.10
CA ASP A 110 9.52 -18.77 -8.20
C ASP A 110 8.32 -18.54 -7.26
N GLU A 111 8.55 -17.96 -6.08
CA GLU A 111 7.48 -17.62 -5.15
C GLU A 111 6.62 -16.48 -5.69
N LEU A 112 7.24 -15.43 -6.25
CA LEU A 112 6.51 -14.34 -6.90
C LEU A 112 5.60 -14.87 -8.03
N ILE A 113 6.15 -15.71 -8.91
CA ILE A 113 5.39 -16.31 -10.02
C ILE A 113 4.25 -17.20 -9.50
N LYS A 114 4.50 -17.99 -8.46
CA LYS A 114 3.48 -18.83 -7.81
C LYS A 114 2.36 -17.98 -7.21
N ALA A 115 2.68 -16.88 -6.56
CA ALA A 115 1.70 -15.97 -5.98
C ALA A 115 0.82 -15.34 -7.06
N ILE A 116 1.42 -14.81 -8.13
CA ILE A 116 0.70 -14.24 -9.28
C ILE A 116 -0.27 -15.27 -9.88
N LYS A 117 0.19 -16.51 -10.14
CA LYS A 117 -0.68 -17.57 -10.66
C LYS A 117 -1.83 -17.90 -9.71
N THR A 118 -1.54 -18.02 -8.42
CA THR A 118 -2.55 -18.33 -7.40
C THR A 118 -3.63 -17.24 -7.31
N VAL A 119 -3.21 -15.97 -7.27
CA VAL A 119 -4.12 -14.83 -7.19
C VAL A 119 -4.90 -14.63 -8.48
N SER A 120 -4.32 -14.94 -9.65
CA SER A 120 -5.01 -14.85 -10.94
C SER A 120 -6.23 -15.76 -11.06
N ILE A 121 -6.28 -16.84 -10.27
CA ILE A 121 -7.42 -17.76 -10.18
C ILE A 121 -8.29 -17.50 -8.94
N ASN A 122 -8.28 -16.27 -8.42
CA ASN A 122 -9.07 -15.80 -7.27
C ASN A 122 -8.77 -16.52 -5.94
N LYS A 123 -7.57 -17.11 -5.77
CA LYS A 123 -7.13 -17.66 -4.50
C LYS A 123 -6.17 -16.70 -3.79
N LYS A 124 -6.29 -16.58 -2.47
CA LYS A 124 -5.35 -15.76 -1.69
C LYS A 124 -3.98 -16.44 -1.59
N TYR A 125 -2.91 -15.66 -1.58
CA TYR A 125 -1.54 -16.16 -1.37
C TYR A 125 -0.83 -15.33 -0.31
N ILE A 126 -0.35 -15.96 0.74
CA ILE A 126 0.41 -15.30 1.80
C ILE A 126 1.68 -16.09 2.01
N ALA A 127 2.82 -15.41 2.01
CA ALA A 127 4.11 -16.04 2.27
C ALA A 127 4.11 -16.76 3.64
N GLN A 128 4.80 -17.90 3.71
CA GLN A 128 4.71 -18.81 4.85
C GLN A 128 5.14 -18.14 6.16
N ASN A 129 6.22 -17.35 6.10
CA ASN A 129 6.77 -16.54 7.20
C ASN A 129 5.84 -15.43 7.72
N ILE A 130 4.73 -15.16 7.04
CA ILE A 130 3.72 -14.17 7.43
C ILE A 130 2.46 -14.85 8.01
N SER A 131 2.29 -16.14 7.77
CA SER A 131 1.08 -16.86 8.21
C SER A 131 0.91 -16.87 9.74
N ASP A 132 2.02 -16.92 10.49
CA ASP A 132 2.02 -16.89 11.97
C ASP A 132 1.49 -15.57 12.53
N VAL A 133 1.80 -14.46 11.86
CA VAL A 133 1.32 -13.12 12.22
C VAL A 133 -0.20 -13.05 12.14
N ILE A 134 -0.79 -13.68 11.12
CA ILE A 134 -2.24 -13.69 10.88
C ILE A 134 -2.94 -14.59 11.90
N LEU A 135 -2.37 -15.77 12.18
CA LEU A 135 -2.87 -16.69 13.19
C LEU A 135 -2.95 -16.00 14.56
N SER A 136 -1.93 -15.21 14.92
CA SER A 136 -1.94 -14.45 16.18
C SER A 136 -3.08 -13.42 16.27
N GLU A 137 -3.45 -12.79 15.15
CA GLU A 137 -4.56 -11.82 15.12
C GLU A 137 -5.91 -12.51 15.31
N PHE A 138 -6.15 -13.61 14.58
CA PHE A 138 -7.38 -14.40 14.67
C PHE A 138 -7.65 -14.88 16.10
N ILE A 139 -6.59 -15.22 16.84
CA ILE A 139 -6.70 -15.65 18.24
C ILE A 139 -6.96 -14.45 19.17
N SER A 140 -6.42 -13.27 18.86
CA SER A 140 -6.49 -12.09 19.74
C SER A 140 -7.77 -11.25 19.64
N GLY A 141 -8.55 -11.34 18.55
CA GLY A 141 -9.92 -10.81 18.46
C GLY A 141 -10.11 -9.29 18.64
N GLN A 142 -9.05 -8.48 18.68
CA GLN A 142 -9.16 -7.04 18.90
C GLN A 142 -9.44 -6.30 17.59
N HIS A 143 -10.70 -5.92 17.38
CA HIS A 143 -11.09 -4.95 16.36
C HIS A 143 -10.57 -3.55 16.75
N GLU A 144 -9.45 -3.11 16.17
CA GLU A 144 -9.10 -1.68 16.18
C GLU A 144 -10.12 -0.90 15.34
N GLU A 145 -10.91 -0.04 15.99
CA GLU A 145 -11.77 0.94 15.33
C GLU A 145 -10.93 1.88 14.46
N MET A 146 -11.35 2.11 13.22
CA MET A 146 -10.71 3.08 12.33
C MET A 146 -11.04 4.51 12.79
N ILE A 147 -10.20 5.07 13.68
CA ILE A 147 -10.36 6.43 14.24
C ILE A 147 -10.24 7.52 13.14
N LEU A 148 -9.39 7.29 12.14
CA LEU A 148 -9.16 8.24 11.03
C LEU A 148 -9.74 7.76 9.70
N THR A 149 -10.29 8.70 8.94
CA THR A 149 -10.72 8.47 7.56
C THR A 149 -9.52 8.27 6.63
N PRO A 150 -9.70 7.66 5.44
CA PRO A 150 -8.62 7.51 4.44
C PRO A 150 -7.92 8.83 4.09
N ARG A 151 -8.68 9.92 3.98
CA ARG A 151 -8.12 11.23 3.65
C ARG A 151 -7.30 11.82 4.80
N GLU A 152 -7.75 11.61 6.03
CA GLU A 152 -7.03 12.03 7.22
C GLU A 152 -5.73 11.24 7.42
N LYS A 153 -5.72 9.95 7.10
CA LYS A 153 -4.50 9.13 7.10
C LYS A 153 -3.49 9.61 6.05
N GLU A 154 -3.95 9.89 4.82
CA GLU A 154 -3.10 10.44 3.75
C GLU A 154 -2.46 11.78 4.17
N ILE A 155 -3.25 12.66 4.80
CA ILE A 155 -2.73 13.94 5.31
C ILE A 155 -1.75 13.73 6.47
N LEU A 156 -2.06 12.83 7.41
CA LEU A 156 -1.19 12.50 8.52
C LEU A 156 0.16 11.93 8.05
N GLN A 157 0.16 11.08 7.03
CA GLN A 157 1.39 10.56 6.43
C GLN A 157 2.28 11.70 5.93
N LEU A 158 1.74 12.58 5.07
CA LEU A 158 2.51 13.70 4.51
C LEU A 158 3.02 14.68 5.60
N ILE A 159 2.24 14.87 6.68
CA ILE A 159 2.67 15.65 7.85
C ILE A 159 3.85 14.96 8.54
N ALA A 160 3.79 13.63 8.71
CA ALA A 160 4.83 12.85 9.37
C ALA A 160 6.12 12.77 8.55
N GLU A 161 6.02 12.81 7.21
CA GLU A 161 7.13 13.00 6.24
C GLU A 161 7.69 14.44 6.24
N GLY A 162 7.18 15.34 7.10
CA GLY A 162 7.69 16.70 7.25
C GLY A 162 7.23 17.70 6.19
N LYS A 163 6.22 17.36 5.35
CA LYS A 163 5.70 18.29 4.34
C LYS A 163 4.88 19.41 4.99
N SER A 164 5.00 20.64 4.49
CA SER A 164 4.23 21.80 4.98
C SER A 164 2.79 21.80 4.44
N SER A 165 1.85 22.47 5.13
CA SER A 165 0.44 22.56 4.69
C SER A 165 0.28 23.08 3.25
N LYS A 166 1.19 23.96 2.80
CA LYS A 166 1.22 24.46 1.43
C LYS A 166 1.56 23.34 0.43
N VAL A 167 2.66 22.63 0.68
CA VAL A 167 3.12 21.50 -0.15
C VAL A 167 2.08 20.38 -0.17
N ILE A 168 1.50 20.05 0.98
CA ILE A 168 0.43 19.06 1.10
C ILE A 168 -0.79 19.48 0.27
N GLY A 169 -1.16 20.78 0.31
CA GLY A 169 -2.25 21.32 -0.49
C GLY A 169 -2.01 21.16 -1.99
N GLU A 170 -0.80 21.45 -2.46
CA GLU A 170 -0.38 21.24 -3.85
C GLU A 170 -0.47 19.76 -4.24
N ILE A 171 0.06 18.85 -3.41
CA ILE A 171 0.00 17.40 -3.64
C ILE A 171 -1.46 16.92 -3.69
N LEU A 172 -2.31 17.40 -2.78
CA LEU A 172 -3.68 16.91 -2.60
C LEU A 172 -4.73 17.65 -3.44
N PHE A 173 -4.33 18.65 -4.23
CA PHE A 173 -5.21 19.58 -4.94
C PHE A 173 -6.22 20.28 -4.02
N LEU A 174 -5.75 20.72 -2.85
CA LEU A 174 -6.52 21.40 -1.81
C LEU A 174 -5.84 22.73 -1.41
N SER A 175 -6.61 23.66 -0.82
CA SER A 175 -6.02 24.86 -0.24
C SER A 175 -5.23 24.52 1.03
N SER A 176 -4.17 25.27 1.33
CA SER A 176 -3.41 25.13 2.59
C SER A 176 -4.33 25.24 3.82
N LYS A 177 -5.34 26.12 3.76
CA LYS A 177 -6.35 26.29 4.80
C LYS A 177 -7.18 25.02 5.01
N THR A 178 -7.52 24.30 3.94
CA THR A 178 -8.20 23.00 4.03
C THR A 178 -7.32 21.96 4.71
N ILE A 179 -6.01 21.97 4.43
CA ILE A 179 -5.05 21.07 5.10
C ILE A 179 -4.95 21.38 6.59
N ASP A 180 -4.89 22.65 6.98
CA ASP A 180 -4.84 23.06 8.39
C ASP A 180 -6.11 22.61 9.15
N VAL A 181 -7.28 22.68 8.52
CA VAL A 181 -8.53 22.15 9.09
C VAL A 181 -8.46 20.63 9.28
N HIS A 182 -8.00 19.88 8.28
CA HIS A 182 -7.82 18.44 8.43
C HIS A 182 -6.80 18.08 9.50
N ARG A 183 -5.67 18.78 9.56
CA ARG A 183 -4.65 18.59 10.59
C ARG A 183 -5.24 18.78 11.99
N LYS A 184 -6.03 19.83 12.18
CA LYS A 184 -6.75 20.06 13.44
C LYS A 184 -7.70 18.90 13.77
N ASN A 185 -8.50 18.47 12.81
CA ASN A 185 -9.43 17.35 13.03
C ASN A 185 -8.71 16.03 13.36
N ILE A 186 -7.56 15.77 12.74
CA ILE A 186 -6.71 14.60 13.05
C ILE A 186 -6.21 14.69 14.49
N MET A 187 -5.67 15.85 14.87
CA MET A 187 -5.18 16.12 16.23
C MET A 187 -6.30 15.94 17.27
N ASP A 188 -7.48 16.49 17.01
CA ASP A 188 -8.65 16.37 17.89
C ASP A 188 -9.11 14.92 18.02
N LYS A 189 -9.16 14.15 16.91
CA LYS A 189 -9.57 12.74 16.91
C LYS A 189 -8.59 11.80 17.60
N LEU A 190 -7.30 12.11 17.55
CA LEU A 190 -6.24 11.30 18.15
C LEU A 190 -5.87 11.77 19.56
N GLU A 191 -6.44 12.89 20.03
CA GLU A 191 -6.06 13.57 21.27
C GLU A 191 -4.56 13.89 21.32
N LEU A 192 -4.01 14.35 20.18
CA LEU A 192 -2.60 14.72 20.03
C LEU A 192 -2.49 16.23 19.81
N TYR A 193 -1.51 16.86 20.45
CA TYR A 193 -1.41 18.31 20.54
C TYR A 193 -0.13 18.87 19.94
N SER A 194 0.76 18.01 19.43
CA SER A 194 2.00 18.44 18.80
C SER A 194 2.36 17.66 17.53
N LEU A 195 3.18 18.29 16.69
CA LEU A 195 3.71 17.64 15.49
C LEU A 195 4.57 16.39 15.81
N PRO A 196 5.47 16.42 16.82
CA PRO A 196 6.21 15.22 17.21
C PRO A 196 5.30 14.06 17.66
N GLU A 197 4.19 14.35 18.33
CA GLU A 197 3.20 13.35 18.71
C GLU A 197 2.52 12.72 17.49
N LEU A 198 2.14 13.53 16.49
CA LEU A 198 1.61 13.03 15.22
C LEU A 198 2.63 12.16 14.49
N THR A 199 3.89 12.57 14.42
CA THR A 199 4.96 11.76 13.79
C THR A 199 5.18 10.46 14.55
N LYS A 200 5.25 10.49 15.89
CA LYS A 200 5.38 9.30 16.72
C LYS A 200 4.19 8.36 16.54
N TYR A 201 2.98 8.91 16.48
CA TYR A 201 1.77 8.15 16.20
C TYR A 201 1.84 7.54 14.80
N ALA A 202 2.23 8.29 13.79
CA ALA A 202 2.36 7.84 12.42
C ALA A 202 3.47 6.79 12.25
N LEU A 203 4.48 6.73 13.12
CA LEU A 203 5.46 5.62 13.19
C LEU A 203 4.87 4.40 13.89
N LYS A 204 4.26 4.59 15.07
CA LYS A 204 3.61 3.54 15.85
C LYS A 204 2.46 2.87 15.08
N THR A 205 1.78 3.64 14.24
CA THR A 205 0.69 3.23 13.34
C THR A 205 1.07 3.18 11.86
N GLY A 206 2.35 3.47 11.56
CA GLY A 206 3.16 3.20 10.35
C GLY A 206 2.45 2.98 9.02
N LEU A 207 1.52 3.77 8.53
CA LEU A 207 1.61 5.19 8.22
C LEU A 207 2.97 5.62 7.63
N ILE A 208 4.04 5.70 8.43
CA ILE A 208 5.41 5.91 7.92
C ILE A 208 6.43 4.93 8.54
N SER A 209 7.58 4.76 7.85
CA SER A 209 8.74 3.95 8.23
C SER A 209 9.91 4.85 8.65
N LEU A 210 10.84 4.36 9.48
CA LEU A 210 12.11 5.06 9.78
C LEU A 210 13.23 4.73 8.79
N ASP A 211 13.04 3.69 7.98
CA ASP A 211 14.05 3.20 7.06
C ASP A 211 13.86 3.86 5.69
N GLU A 212 14.59 4.95 5.48
CA GLU A 212 15.14 5.42 4.20
C GLU A 212 16.67 5.38 4.27
#